data_AF-A0A519G002-F1
#
_entry.id   AF-A0A519G002-F1
#
_cell.length_a   1.000
_cell.length_b   1.000
_cell.length_c   1.000
_cell.angle_alpha   90.00
_cell.angle_beta   90.00
_cell.angle_gamma   90.00
#
_symmetry.space_group_name_H-M   'P 1'
#
loop_
_entity.id
_entity.type
_entity.pdbx_description
1 polymer ?
#
loop_
_entity_poly.entity_id
_entity_poly.type
_entity_poly.pdbx_seq_one_letter_code
_entity_poly.pdbx_strand_id
1 'polypeptide(L)'
;MDVLQDRVAGVLAGAAVGDALGGATEGWTPEQIEERHGGRVEGIVGPFLDDWRTARPIAPYHKGDGHVTDDTLMTHALIEVYDAKRRHLDAYDVASDLVPLMIGRRRWIPELEDEALILQRVFLAEKWMVLKLHYGHADPREAGVGNVVNCGATMYMAPVGLVHVGDPRGAYAEAIDITGAHQWSYGREAAGVFAAAVAAAAAPGATVADVRSAVLDVAHDGTAAAIRAVFDAVDAFRAEGGSDDPRELARVVRAAVSPFDTVGDDYRSQAMDARLPSRTKSIEELPVALGFVVARDGECDRRPEV
;
A
#
# COMPACT_ATOMS: atom_id res chain seq x y z
N MET A 1 27.02 -1.26 -7.72
CA MET A 1 26.22 -0.53 -6.72
C MET A 1 26.36 -1.31 -5.42
N ASP A 2 26.40 -0.65 -4.25
CA ASP A 2 26.49 -1.39 -2.99
C ASP A 2 25.14 -2.10 -2.72
N VAL A 3 25.16 -3.25 -2.04
CA VAL A 3 23.97 -4.10 -1.82
C VAL A 3 22.82 -3.30 -1.19
N LEU A 4 23.13 -2.39 -0.26
CA LEU A 4 22.13 -1.52 0.35
C LEU A 4 21.49 -0.56 -0.66
N GLN A 5 22.30 0.02 -1.55
CA GLN A 5 21.80 0.92 -2.59
C GLN A 5 20.89 0.17 -3.58
N ASP A 6 21.27 -1.05 -3.96
CA ASP A 6 20.45 -1.90 -4.84
C ASP A 6 19.11 -2.26 -4.18
N ARG A 7 19.11 -2.57 -2.87
CA ARG A 7 17.88 -2.85 -2.12
C ARG A 7 16.96 -1.63 -2.03
N VAL A 8 17.52 -0.46 -1.70
CA VAL A 8 16.77 0.81 -1.65
C VAL A 8 16.19 1.12 -3.03
N ALA A 9 16.99 1.04 -4.09
CA ALA A 9 16.53 1.29 -5.45
C ALA A 9 15.45 0.28 -5.87
N GLY A 10 15.62 -1.00 -5.57
CA GLY A 10 14.66 -2.06 -5.90
C GLY A 10 13.32 -1.90 -5.20
N VAL A 11 13.30 -1.54 -3.91
CA VAL A 11 12.06 -1.29 -3.16
C VAL A 11 11.31 -0.08 -3.71
N LEU A 12 12.02 1.05 -3.91
CA LEU A 12 11.37 2.28 -4.40
C LEU A 12 10.91 2.15 -5.86
N ALA A 13 11.71 1.55 -6.73
CA ALA A 13 11.32 1.28 -8.11
C ALA A 13 10.18 0.26 -8.18
N GLY A 14 10.23 -0.80 -7.36
CA GLY A 14 9.17 -1.81 -7.28
C GLY A 14 7.84 -1.22 -6.82
N ALA A 15 7.85 -0.32 -5.82
CA ALA A 15 6.66 0.41 -5.38
C ALA A 15 6.07 1.26 -6.51
N ALA A 16 6.89 2.04 -7.23
CA ALA A 16 6.43 2.87 -8.35
C ALA A 16 5.92 2.04 -9.54
N VAL A 17 6.55 0.90 -9.85
CA VAL A 17 6.09 -0.02 -10.89
C VAL A 17 4.76 -0.67 -10.49
N GLY A 18 4.61 -1.11 -9.24
CA GLY A 18 3.37 -1.68 -8.72
C GLY A 18 2.22 -0.68 -8.76
N ASP A 19 2.47 0.56 -8.34
CA ASP A 19 1.55 1.69 -8.43
C ASP A 19 1.09 1.93 -9.89
N ALA A 20 2.03 2.09 -10.81
CA ALA A 20 1.71 2.35 -12.22
C ALA A 20 0.94 1.19 -12.91
N LEU A 21 1.26 -0.06 -12.58
CA LEU A 21 0.54 -1.24 -13.10
C LEU A 21 -0.86 -1.35 -12.49
N GLY A 22 -0.96 -1.19 -11.15
CA GLY A 22 -2.20 -1.32 -10.40
C GLY A 22 -3.20 -0.21 -10.73
N GLY A 23 -2.72 1.03 -10.87
CA GLY A 23 -3.56 2.20 -11.15
C GLY A 23 -4.44 2.05 -12.38
N ALA A 24 -3.91 1.46 -13.47
CA ALA A 24 -4.66 1.22 -14.70
C ALA A 24 -5.87 0.27 -14.51
N THR A 25 -5.82 -0.59 -13.50
CA THR A 25 -6.82 -1.63 -13.21
C THR A 25 -7.67 -1.35 -11.98
N GLU A 26 -7.43 -0.24 -11.29
CA GLU A 26 -8.07 0.06 -10.00
C GLU A 26 -9.59 0.18 -10.12
N GLY A 27 -10.29 -0.46 -9.19
CA GLY A 27 -11.75 -0.39 -9.07
C GLY A 27 -12.50 -1.21 -10.12
N TRP A 28 -11.84 -2.22 -10.69
CA TRP A 28 -12.39 -3.22 -11.61
C TRP A 28 -12.14 -4.63 -11.08
N THR A 29 -13.05 -5.57 -11.34
CA THR A 29 -12.87 -6.97 -10.93
C THR A 29 -11.84 -7.67 -11.83
N PRO A 30 -11.23 -8.79 -11.38
CA PRO A 30 -10.34 -9.59 -12.21
C PRO A 30 -10.93 -9.97 -13.56
N GLU A 31 -12.23 -10.33 -13.61
CA GLU A 31 -12.93 -10.71 -14.84
C GLU A 31 -13.07 -9.52 -15.80
N GLN A 32 -13.37 -8.33 -15.28
CA GLN A 32 -13.48 -7.10 -16.08
C GLN A 32 -12.12 -6.70 -16.67
N ILE A 33 -11.05 -6.88 -15.89
CA ILE A 33 -9.67 -6.63 -16.35
C ILE A 33 -9.33 -7.60 -17.48
N GLU A 34 -9.60 -8.89 -17.31
CA GLU A 34 -9.32 -9.88 -18.35
C GLU A 34 -10.15 -9.66 -19.61
N GLU A 35 -11.43 -9.32 -19.48
CA GLU A 35 -12.30 -8.97 -20.60
C GLU A 35 -11.77 -7.75 -21.36
N ARG A 36 -11.36 -6.69 -20.65
CA ARG A 36 -10.86 -5.44 -21.24
C ARG A 36 -9.54 -5.61 -21.99
N HIS A 37 -8.65 -6.45 -21.48
CA HIS A 37 -7.28 -6.59 -21.99
C HIS A 37 -7.04 -7.88 -22.79
N GLY A 38 -8.06 -8.75 -22.91
CA GLY A 38 -7.93 -10.04 -23.59
C GLY A 38 -7.10 -11.06 -22.81
N GLY A 39 -7.01 -10.90 -21.49
CA GLY A 39 -6.17 -11.68 -20.59
C GLY A 39 -5.65 -10.85 -19.42
N ARG A 40 -4.76 -11.45 -18.62
CA ARG A 40 -4.15 -10.76 -17.47
C ARG A 40 -3.25 -9.61 -17.94
N VAL A 41 -3.14 -8.59 -17.10
CA VAL A 41 -2.15 -7.52 -17.29
C VAL A 41 -0.77 -8.05 -16.93
N GLU A 42 0.14 -8.07 -17.91
CA GLU A 42 1.54 -8.52 -17.77
C GLU A 42 2.54 -7.36 -17.96
N GLY A 43 2.05 -6.14 -18.15
CA GLY A 43 2.86 -4.95 -18.38
C GLY A 43 2.04 -3.67 -18.39
N ILE A 44 2.65 -2.58 -18.82
CA ILE A 44 2.00 -1.28 -18.88
C ILE A 44 0.87 -1.30 -19.90
N VAL A 45 -0.33 -0.92 -19.46
CA VAL A 45 -1.52 -0.76 -20.30
C VAL A 45 -2.06 0.65 -20.16
N GLY A 46 -2.77 1.11 -21.20
CA GLY A 46 -3.44 2.40 -21.16
C GLY A 46 -4.63 2.41 -20.20
N PRO A 47 -5.30 3.57 -20.07
CA PRO A 47 -6.44 3.70 -19.17
C PRO A 47 -7.55 2.71 -19.45
N PHE A 48 -8.21 2.25 -18.38
CA PHE A 48 -9.31 1.31 -18.52
C PHE A 48 -10.42 1.88 -19.41
N LEU A 49 -10.75 3.16 -19.23
CA LEU A 49 -11.74 3.90 -20.01
C LEU A 49 -11.04 4.92 -20.92
N ASP A 50 -11.33 4.88 -22.22
CA ASP A 50 -10.74 5.80 -23.20
C ASP A 50 -11.15 7.26 -22.92
N ASP A 51 -12.32 7.49 -22.34
CA ASP A 51 -12.87 8.80 -21.97
C ASP A 51 -12.61 9.16 -20.50
N TRP A 52 -11.51 8.65 -19.90
CA TRP A 52 -11.14 8.81 -18.49
C TRP A 52 -11.28 10.24 -17.95
N ARG A 53 -10.96 11.28 -18.75
CA ARG A 53 -11.07 12.69 -18.37
C ARG A 53 -12.47 13.09 -17.89
N THR A 54 -13.50 12.46 -18.46
CA THR A 54 -14.91 12.78 -18.19
C THR A 54 -15.68 11.64 -17.57
N ALA A 55 -15.20 10.39 -17.70
CA ALA A 55 -15.87 9.20 -17.19
C ALA A 55 -16.11 9.23 -15.68
N ARG A 56 -15.22 9.90 -14.92
CA ARG A 56 -15.34 10.08 -13.47
C ARG A 56 -15.04 11.52 -13.07
N PRO A 57 -16.05 12.43 -13.02
CA PRO A 57 -15.82 13.84 -12.74
C PRO A 57 -15.12 14.14 -11.40
N ILE A 58 -15.28 13.27 -10.39
CA ILE A 58 -14.61 13.42 -9.08
C ILE A 58 -13.14 12.97 -9.10
N ALA A 59 -12.74 12.17 -10.10
CA ALA A 59 -11.40 11.60 -10.24
C ALA A 59 -11.03 11.53 -11.73
N PRO A 60 -10.86 12.67 -12.42
CA PRO A 60 -10.54 12.74 -13.84
C PRO A 60 -9.04 12.47 -14.05
N TYR A 61 -8.59 11.29 -13.66
CA TYR A 61 -7.17 10.94 -13.54
C TYR A 61 -6.74 10.02 -14.69
N HIS A 62 -5.60 10.32 -15.30
CA HIS A 62 -4.97 9.52 -16.33
C HIS A 62 -4.28 8.29 -15.72
N LYS A 63 -5.07 7.33 -15.21
CA LYS A 63 -4.58 6.06 -14.67
C LYS A 63 -4.29 5.07 -15.79
N GLY A 64 -3.01 4.85 -16.09
CA GLY A 64 -2.55 4.03 -17.22
C GLY A 64 -1.24 4.56 -17.80
N ASP A 65 -0.75 3.95 -18.87
CA ASP A 65 0.42 4.41 -19.64
C ASP A 65 1.71 4.59 -18.80
N GLY A 66 1.78 3.93 -17.66
CA GLY A 66 2.92 3.97 -16.75
C GLY A 66 2.94 5.20 -15.84
N HIS A 67 1.84 5.95 -15.78
CA HIS A 67 1.68 7.01 -14.80
C HIS A 67 1.56 6.44 -13.39
N VAL A 68 2.48 6.86 -12.52
CA VAL A 68 2.39 6.66 -11.08
C VAL A 68 1.29 7.55 -10.48
N THR A 69 0.79 7.14 -9.31
CA THR A 69 -0.34 7.78 -8.66
C THR A 69 0.02 8.42 -7.31
N ASP A 70 -0.97 8.67 -6.45
CA ASP A 70 -0.75 9.27 -5.13
C ASP A 70 0.15 8.44 -4.22
N ASP A 71 0.19 7.12 -4.37
CA ASP A 71 1.08 6.21 -3.66
C ASP A 71 2.55 6.64 -3.81
N THR A 72 3.01 6.78 -5.06
CA THR A 72 4.38 7.22 -5.35
C THR A 72 4.59 8.69 -4.98
N LEU A 73 3.60 9.57 -5.19
CA LEU A 73 3.71 10.98 -4.81
C LEU A 73 3.93 11.16 -3.30
N MET A 74 3.16 10.43 -2.48
CA MET A 74 3.28 10.45 -1.03
C MET A 74 4.59 9.80 -0.57
N THR A 75 5.03 8.73 -1.24
CA THR A 75 6.32 8.08 -0.97
C THR A 75 7.48 9.07 -1.19
N HIS A 76 7.48 9.79 -2.31
CA HIS A 76 8.49 10.81 -2.59
C HIS A 76 8.44 11.96 -1.57
N ALA A 77 7.25 12.42 -1.20
CA ALA A 77 7.12 13.48 -0.20
C ALA A 77 7.66 13.05 1.17
N LEU A 78 7.44 11.80 1.59
CA LEU A 78 8.03 11.27 2.82
C LEU A 78 9.56 11.17 2.74
N ILE A 79 10.10 10.75 1.59
CA ILE A 79 11.56 10.73 1.35
C ILE A 79 12.16 12.14 1.46
N GLU A 80 11.49 13.17 0.93
CA GLU A 80 11.93 14.57 1.07
C GLU A 80 12.00 14.99 2.56
N VAL A 81 11.06 14.54 3.39
CA VAL A 81 11.09 14.82 4.84
C VAL A 81 12.27 14.11 5.50
N TYR A 82 12.52 12.83 5.19
CA TYR A 82 13.71 12.13 5.70
C TYR A 82 15.02 12.78 5.27
N ASP A 83 15.12 13.21 4.01
CA ASP A 83 16.29 13.90 3.49
C ASP A 83 16.56 15.22 4.23
N ALA A 84 15.50 15.98 4.50
CA ALA A 84 15.60 17.23 5.27
C ALA A 84 15.94 17.01 6.75
N LYS A 85 15.33 16.01 7.41
CA LYS A 85 15.47 15.79 8.86
C LYS A 85 16.71 14.99 9.24
N ARG A 86 17.14 14.06 8.39
CA ARG A 86 18.31 13.19 8.64
C ARG A 86 18.23 12.42 9.96
N ARG A 87 17.01 12.08 10.41
CA ARG A 87 16.69 11.30 11.62
C ARG A 87 15.38 10.54 11.41
N HIS A 88 15.08 9.63 12.34
CA HIS A 88 13.76 9.03 12.49
C HIS A 88 12.69 10.10 12.71
N LEU A 89 11.53 9.88 12.12
CA LEU A 89 10.40 10.81 12.10
C LEU A 89 9.32 10.39 13.10
N ASP A 90 8.47 11.34 13.46
CA ASP A 90 7.28 11.11 14.27
C ASP A 90 6.04 11.82 13.66
N ALA A 91 4.90 11.73 14.34
CA ALA A 91 3.69 12.42 13.91
C ALA A 91 3.85 13.96 13.79
N TYR A 92 4.77 14.59 14.54
CA TYR A 92 4.98 16.03 14.46
C TYR A 92 5.69 16.43 13.17
N ASP A 93 6.62 15.61 12.67
CA ASP A 93 7.27 15.85 11.38
C ASP A 93 6.26 15.79 10.21
N VAL A 94 5.18 15.02 10.35
CA VAL A 94 4.08 15.04 9.39
C VAL A 94 3.40 16.41 9.37
N ALA A 95 3.15 17.00 10.55
CA ALA A 95 2.52 18.31 10.65
C ALA A 95 3.45 19.46 10.23
N SER A 96 4.73 19.40 10.60
CA SER A 96 5.69 20.49 10.35
C SER A 96 6.32 20.45 8.97
N ASP A 97 6.31 19.31 8.27
CA ASP A 97 7.03 19.16 7.00
C ASP A 97 6.21 18.47 5.90
N LEU A 98 5.63 17.28 6.15
CA LEU A 98 4.87 16.55 5.10
C LEU A 98 3.63 17.34 4.64
N VAL A 99 2.78 17.79 5.56
CA VAL A 99 1.60 18.59 5.22
C VAL A 99 1.96 19.89 4.50
N PRO A 100 2.95 20.68 4.96
CA PRO A 100 3.46 21.82 4.20
C PRO A 100 3.92 21.48 2.78
N LEU A 101 4.61 20.35 2.56
CA LEU A 101 4.95 19.89 1.21
C LEU A 101 3.70 19.63 0.37
N MET A 102 2.66 19.03 0.95
CA MET A 102 1.42 18.69 0.25
C MET A 102 0.63 19.91 -0.23
N ILE A 103 0.69 21.03 0.51
CA ILE A 103 -0.12 22.23 0.25
C ILE A 103 0.68 23.42 -0.30
N GLY A 104 2.01 23.40 -0.17
CA GLY A 104 2.87 24.55 -0.47
C GLY A 104 3.74 24.39 -1.72
N ARG A 105 3.98 23.16 -2.20
CA ARG A 105 4.93 22.91 -3.30
C ARG A 105 4.25 22.28 -4.51
N ARG A 106 4.15 23.04 -5.60
CA ARG A 106 3.71 22.51 -6.91
C ARG A 106 4.75 21.56 -7.49
N ARG A 107 4.28 20.49 -8.12
CA ARG A 107 5.09 19.50 -8.84
C ARG A 107 4.29 18.91 -9.99
N TRP A 108 4.98 18.35 -10.98
CA TRP A 108 4.34 17.58 -12.03
C TRP A 108 3.61 16.37 -11.43
N ILE A 109 2.32 16.22 -11.72
CA ILE A 109 1.50 15.05 -11.33
C ILE A 109 1.11 14.32 -12.62
N PRO A 110 1.68 13.12 -12.89
CA PRO A 110 1.43 12.40 -14.15
C PRO A 110 -0.04 12.17 -14.47
N GLU A 111 -0.84 11.74 -13.49
CA GLU A 111 -2.27 11.50 -13.68
C GLU A 111 -3.11 12.75 -13.97
N LEU A 112 -2.62 13.94 -13.60
CA LEU A 112 -3.28 15.20 -13.95
C LEU A 112 -2.75 15.79 -15.25
N GLU A 113 -1.60 15.29 -15.72
CA GLU A 113 -0.83 15.87 -16.82
C GLU A 113 -0.59 17.39 -16.63
N ASP A 114 -0.38 17.81 -15.38
CA ASP A 114 -0.22 19.22 -15.00
C ASP A 114 0.64 19.37 -13.73
N GLU A 115 1.12 20.60 -13.50
CA GLU A 115 1.76 21.02 -12.25
C GLU A 115 0.71 21.39 -11.20
N ALA A 116 0.57 20.54 -10.18
CA ALA A 116 -0.39 20.75 -9.10
C ALA A 116 0.23 20.48 -7.71
N LEU A 117 -0.56 20.76 -6.67
CA LEU A 117 -0.26 20.36 -5.30
C LEU A 117 -0.63 18.89 -5.10
N ILE A 118 0.13 18.16 -4.28
CA ILE A 118 -0.22 16.77 -3.89
C ILE A 118 -1.65 16.73 -3.34
N LEU A 119 -2.05 17.73 -2.54
CA LEU A 119 -3.42 17.84 -1.99
C LEU A 119 -4.52 17.76 -3.05
N GLN A 120 -4.27 18.24 -4.28
CA GLN A 120 -5.29 18.20 -5.34
C GLN A 120 -5.55 16.78 -5.81
N ARG A 121 -4.52 15.93 -5.87
CA ARG A 121 -4.63 14.56 -6.38
C ARG A 121 -4.98 13.52 -5.32
N VAL A 122 -4.38 13.57 -4.14
CA VAL A 122 -4.54 12.49 -3.14
C VAL A 122 -6.01 12.22 -2.80
N PHE A 123 -6.33 10.99 -2.39
CA PHE A 123 -7.69 10.64 -1.99
C PHE A 123 -8.14 11.36 -0.70
N LEU A 124 -9.44 11.31 -0.40
CA LEU A 124 -10.06 12.08 0.68
C LEU A 124 -9.47 11.75 2.06
N ALA A 125 -9.02 10.50 2.24
CA ALA A 125 -8.37 10.05 3.47
C ALA A 125 -7.04 10.78 3.71
N GLU A 126 -6.28 11.09 2.67
CA GLU A 126 -5.02 11.82 2.78
C GLU A 126 -5.28 13.32 2.94
N LYS A 127 -6.35 13.85 2.30
CA LYS A 127 -6.81 15.23 2.52
C LYS A 127 -7.23 15.47 3.98
N TRP A 128 -7.70 14.44 4.69
CA TRP A 128 -8.01 14.50 6.12
C TRP A 128 -6.84 14.97 6.97
N MET A 129 -5.63 14.50 6.68
CA MET A 129 -4.42 14.88 7.41
C MET A 129 -4.17 16.40 7.31
N VAL A 130 -4.36 16.97 6.12
CA VAL A 130 -4.30 18.44 5.93
C VAL A 130 -5.42 19.14 6.68
N LEU A 131 -6.66 18.63 6.59
CA LEU A 131 -7.79 19.19 7.32
C LEU A 131 -7.53 19.23 8.83
N LYS A 132 -7.04 18.14 9.43
CA LYS A 132 -6.84 18.01 10.87
C LYS A 132 -5.62 18.77 11.38
N LEU A 133 -4.50 18.70 10.68
CA LEU A 133 -3.24 19.28 11.14
C LEU A 133 -3.14 20.76 10.80
N HIS A 134 -3.43 21.13 9.54
CA HIS A 134 -3.24 22.51 9.09
C HIS A 134 -4.38 23.42 9.49
N TYR A 135 -5.63 22.97 9.33
CA TYR A 135 -6.81 23.80 9.62
C TYR A 135 -7.41 23.52 11.00
N GLY A 136 -7.38 22.26 11.43
CA GLY A 136 -7.92 21.85 12.73
C GLY A 136 -6.96 22.01 13.90
N HIS A 137 -5.65 22.17 13.63
CA HIS A 137 -4.59 22.22 14.63
C HIS A 137 -4.70 21.11 15.70
N ALA A 138 -5.16 19.92 15.29
CA ALA A 138 -5.24 18.77 16.16
C ALA A 138 -3.84 18.34 16.61
N ASP A 139 -3.74 17.68 17.77
CA ASP A 139 -2.50 17.03 18.17
C ASP A 139 -2.10 16.00 17.09
N PRO A 140 -0.87 16.06 16.55
CA PRO A 140 -0.49 15.17 15.46
C PRO A 140 -0.60 13.68 15.79
N ARG A 141 -0.42 13.28 17.05
CA ARG A 141 -0.49 11.87 17.46
C ARG A 141 -1.91 11.29 17.39
N GLU A 142 -2.92 12.16 17.35
CA GLU A 142 -4.35 11.82 17.35
C GLU A 142 -5.07 12.28 16.08
N ALA A 143 -4.37 12.93 15.14
CA ALA A 143 -5.01 13.58 14.00
C ALA A 143 -5.67 12.57 13.04
N GLY A 144 -5.21 11.32 12.98
CA GLY A 144 -5.84 10.25 12.23
C GLY A 144 -7.19 9.79 12.78
N VAL A 145 -7.52 10.09 14.04
CA VAL A 145 -8.79 9.65 14.65
C VAL A 145 -9.99 10.31 13.98
N GLY A 146 -10.94 9.47 13.54
CA GLY A 146 -12.15 9.89 12.84
C GLY A 146 -12.03 9.91 11.32
N ASN A 147 -10.85 9.58 10.77
CA ASN A 147 -10.69 9.43 9.32
C ASN A 147 -11.47 8.22 8.79
N VAL A 148 -11.63 8.12 7.48
CA VAL A 148 -12.06 6.89 6.82
C VAL A 148 -10.91 5.87 6.87
N VAL A 149 -11.17 4.65 7.34
CA VAL A 149 -10.13 3.62 7.43
C VAL A 149 -9.87 3.03 6.05
N ASN A 150 -8.68 3.28 5.51
CA ASN A 150 -8.22 2.76 4.22
C ASN A 150 -6.71 2.42 4.26
N CYS A 151 -6.16 1.94 3.15
CA CYS A 151 -4.75 1.64 2.95
C CYS A 151 -3.86 2.88 2.76
N GLY A 152 -4.44 4.08 2.83
CA GLY A 152 -3.79 5.33 2.46
C GLY A 152 -2.51 5.65 3.22
N ALA A 153 -2.41 5.23 4.48
CA ALA A 153 -1.15 5.33 5.23
C ALA A 153 -0.12 4.28 4.78
N THR A 154 -0.57 3.05 4.54
CA THR A 154 0.26 1.90 4.17
C THR A 154 1.01 2.14 2.86
N MET A 155 0.35 2.72 1.86
CA MET A 155 0.89 2.85 0.49
C MET A 155 2.22 3.61 0.40
N TYR A 156 2.53 4.48 1.37
CA TYR A 156 3.76 5.29 1.36
C TYR A 156 4.73 4.99 2.51
N MET A 157 4.59 3.85 3.21
CA MET A 157 5.47 3.50 4.34
C MET A 157 6.76 2.74 3.95
N ALA A 158 6.98 2.42 2.67
CA ALA A 158 8.21 1.75 2.25
C ALA A 158 9.51 2.49 2.69
N PRO A 159 9.59 3.83 2.65
CA PRO A 159 10.75 4.57 3.17
C PRO A 159 11.02 4.32 4.66
N VAL A 160 9.97 4.15 5.48
CA VAL A 160 10.13 3.85 6.92
C VAL A 160 10.81 2.49 7.11
N GLY A 161 10.39 1.47 6.35
CA GLY A 161 11.06 0.17 6.38
C GLY A 161 12.52 0.24 5.92
N LEU A 162 12.82 1.07 4.92
CA LEU A 162 14.18 1.23 4.37
C LEU A 162 15.15 1.95 5.33
N VAL A 163 14.68 2.87 6.17
CA VAL A 163 15.53 3.50 7.20
C VAL A 163 15.76 2.58 8.42
N HIS A 164 15.01 1.47 8.49
CA HIS A 164 15.07 0.44 9.53
C HIS A 164 15.47 -0.94 8.99
N VAL A 165 16.30 -1.01 7.93
CA VAL A 165 16.72 -2.29 7.34
C VAL A 165 17.29 -3.22 8.42
N GLY A 166 16.68 -4.40 8.56
CA GLY A 166 17.05 -5.38 9.59
C GLY A 166 16.47 -5.14 10.99
N ASP A 167 15.68 -4.09 11.20
CA ASP A 167 14.93 -3.83 12.44
C ASP A 167 13.41 -3.69 12.19
N PRO A 168 12.68 -4.81 12.03
CA PRO A 168 11.24 -4.76 11.77
C PRO A 168 10.43 -4.14 12.92
N ARG A 169 10.90 -4.24 14.17
CA ARG A 169 10.19 -3.68 15.33
C ARG A 169 10.35 -2.16 15.40
N GLY A 170 11.55 -1.65 15.11
CA GLY A 170 11.80 -0.22 14.93
C GLY A 170 10.97 0.37 13.80
N ALA A 171 10.92 -0.31 12.65
CA ALA A 171 10.10 0.08 11.51
C ALA A 171 8.61 0.16 11.86
N TYR A 172 8.07 -0.86 12.53
CA TYR A 172 6.69 -0.86 13.00
C TYR A 172 6.43 0.31 13.95
N ALA A 173 7.27 0.52 14.96
CA ALA A 173 7.07 1.57 15.95
C ALA A 173 7.06 2.98 15.33
N GLU A 174 8.01 3.29 14.45
CA GLU A 174 8.08 4.58 13.77
C GLU A 174 6.89 4.78 12.82
N ALA A 175 6.54 3.76 12.01
CA ALA A 175 5.40 3.84 11.12
C ALA A 175 4.09 4.04 11.91
N ILE A 176 3.91 3.36 13.05
CA ILE A 176 2.77 3.58 13.93
C ILE A 176 2.76 5.03 14.41
N ASP A 177 3.87 5.60 14.89
CA ASP A 177 3.91 7.01 15.33
C ASP A 177 3.52 7.96 14.20
N ILE A 178 4.27 7.96 13.09
CA ILE A 178 4.05 8.79 11.90
C ILE A 178 2.60 8.73 11.45
N THR A 179 2.04 7.53 11.33
CA THR A 179 0.70 7.35 10.78
C THR A 179 -0.41 7.69 11.76
N GLY A 180 -0.11 7.96 13.03
CA GLY A 180 -1.06 8.58 13.97
C GLY A 180 -1.58 9.94 13.50
N ALA A 181 -0.82 10.63 12.64
CA ALA A 181 -1.21 11.88 12.01
C ALA A 181 -2.20 11.74 10.84
N HIS A 182 -2.36 10.53 10.30
CA HIS A 182 -3.11 10.28 9.06
C HIS A 182 -4.23 9.26 9.26
N GLN A 183 -3.92 8.11 9.84
CA GLN A 183 -4.81 6.97 9.95
C GLN A 183 -4.99 6.51 11.39
N TRP A 184 -5.97 5.63 11.57
CA TRP A 184 -6.31 5.03 12.85
C TRP A 184 -6.85 3.61 12.64
N SER A 185 -7.07 2.88 13.73
CA SER A 185 -7.56 1.49 13.67
C SER A 185 -6.67 0.62 12.77
N TYR A 186 -7.25 -0.32 12.02
CA TYR A 186 -6.50 -1.27 11.18
C TYR A 186 -5.82 -0.61 9.96
N GLY A 187 -6.17 0.63 9.60
CA GLY A 187 -5.43 1.40 8.59
C GLY A 187 -4.05 1.84 9.09
N ARG A 188 -3.96 2.24 10.38
CA ARG A 188 -2.68 2.54 11.06
C ARG A 188 -1.87 1.26 11.28
N GLU A 189 -2.54 0.19 11.72
CA GLU A 189 -1.92 -1.12 11.95
C GLU A 189 -1.26 -1.67 10.67
N ALA A 190 -1.99 -1.65 9.55
CA ALA A 190 -1.47 -2.14 8.28
C ALA A 190 -0.20 -1.39 7.83
N ALA A 191 -0.14 -0.08 8.07
CA ALA A 191 1.01 0.74 7.74
C ALA A 191 2.25 0.34 8.56
N GLY A 192 2.07 0.10 9.86
CA GLY A 192 3.13 -0.41 10.75
C GLY A 192 3.65 -1.77 10.30
N VAL A 193 2.74 -2.72 10.04
CA VAL A 193 3.11 -4.09 9.63
C VAL A 193 3.80 -4.09 8.26
N PHE A 194 3.37 -3.25 7.32
CA PHE A 194 4.03 -3.12 6.02
C PHE A 194 5.46 -2.57 6.15
N ALA A 195 5.68 -1.55 6.98
CA ALA A 195 7.03 -1.03 7.24
C ALA A 195 7.96 -2.12 7.81
N ALA A 196 7.44 -2.93 8.75
CA ALA A 196 8.17 -4.08 9.29
C ALA A 196 8.50 -5.14 8.22
N ALA A 197 7.56 -5.42 7.32
CA ALA A 197 7.78 -6.33 6.20
C ALA A 197 8.91 -5.85 5.28
N VAL A 198 8.92 -4.55 4.94
CA VAL A 198 9.97 -3.94 4.11
C VAL A 198 11.33 -3.99 4.80
N ALA A 199 11.38 -3.64 6.10
CA ALA A 199 12.61 -3.69 6.90
C ALA A 199 13.20 -5.11 6.97
N ALA A 200 12.35 -6.13 7.13
CA ALA A 200 12.76 -7.53 7.11
C ALA A 200 13.25 -7.96 5.71
N ALA A 201 12.49 -7.65 4.66
CA ALA A 201 12.78 -8.08 3.29
C ALA A 201 14.05 -7.42 2.71
N ALA A 202 14.38 -6.20 3.15
CA ALA A 202 15.55 -5.47 2.69
C ALA A 202 16.85 -5.92 3.38
N ALA A 203 16.77 -6.72 4.45
CA ALA A 203 17.95 -7.19 5.16
C ALA A 203 18.83 -8.10 4.28
N PRO A 204 20.18 -8.03 4.37
CA PRO A 204 21.05 -8.92 3.62
C PRO A 204 20.77 -10.40 3.92
N GLY A 205 20.49 -11.18 2.88
CA GLY A 205 20.18 -12.61 3.03
C GLY A 205 18.77 -12.92 3.54
N ALA A 206 17.88 -11.92 3.61
CA ALA A 206 16.50 -12.12 4.02
C ALA A 206 15.78 -13.19 3.19
N THR A 207 14.98 -14.00 3.88
CA THR A 207 14.12 -15.04 3.31
C THR A 207 12.65 -14.68 3.52
N VAL A 208 11.75 -15.37 2.82
CA VAL A 208 10.31 -15.24 3.08
C VAL A 208 9.95 -15.65 4.51
N ALA A 209 10.67 -16.59 5.13
CA ALA A 209 10.46 -16.97 6.52
C ALA A 209 10.75 -15.80 7.48
N ASP A 210 11.79 -15.01 7.21
CA ASP A 210 12.13 -13.83 8.01
C ASP A 210 11.01 -12.78 7.93
N VAL A 211 10.48 -12.54 6.73
CA VAL A 211 9.35 -11.60 6.54
C VAL A 211 8.10 -12.11 7.26
N ARG A 212 7.77 -13.40 7.14
CA ARG A 212 6.63 -14.02 7.86
C ARG A 212 6.76 -13.85 9.36
N SER A 213 7.94 -14.15 9.92
CA SER A 213 8.19 -13.98 11.35
C SER A 213 8.05 -12.53 11.76
N ALA A 214 8.66 -11.61 11.01
CA ALA A 214 8.65 -10.18 11.32
C ALA A 214 7.23 -9.59 11.36
N VAL A 215 6.38 -9.90 10.37
CA VAL A 215 5.01 -9.35 10.32
C VAL A 215 4.12 -9.97 11.40
N LEU A 216 4.26 -11.26 11.69
CA LEU A 216 3.47 -11.93 12.73
C LEU A 216 3.88 -11.52 14.16
N ASP A 217 5.14 -11.11 14.35
CA ASP A 217 5.68 -10.62 15.62
C ASP A 217 5.08 -9.27 16.03
N VAL A 218 4.77 -8.41 15.07
CA VAL A 218 4.28 -7.03 15.32
C VAL A 218 2.80 -6.86 15.04
N ALA A 219 2.18 -7.69 14.20
CA ALA A 219 0.78 -7.53 13.85
C ALA A 219 -0.15 -7.82 15.03
N HIS A 220 -1.21 -7.02 15.12
CA HIS A 220 -2.25 -7.14 16.14
C HIS A 220 -3.65 -7.41 15.56
N ASP A 221 -4.49 -7.98 16.43
CA ASP A 221 -5.93 -8.12 16.25
C ASP A 221 -6.35 -8.68 14.86
N GLY A 222 -7.30 -8.04 14.19
CA GLY A 222 -7.84 -8.45 12.89
C GLY A 222 -6.81 -8.46 11.77
N THR A 223 -5.81 -7.58 11.82
CA THR A 223 -4.70 -7.59 10.84
C THR A 223 -3.84 -8.84 11.02
N ALA A 224 -3.49 -9.19 12.27
CA ALA A 224 -2.77 -10.44 12.55
C ALA A 224 -3.58 -11.68 12.15
N ALA A 225 -4.88 -11.68 12.43
CA ALA A 225 -5.78 -12.78 12.07
C ALA A 225 -5.89 -12.96 10.55
N ALA A 226 -6.00 -11.87 9.79
CA ALA A 226 -6.04 -11.90 8.33
C ALA A 226 -4.73 -12.43 7.73
N ILE A 227 -3.58 -11.97 8.22
CA ILE A 227 -2.27 -12.43 7.74
C ILE A 227 -2.10 -13.94 7.99
N ARG A 228 -2.46 -14.43 9.19
CA ARG A 228 -2.41 -15.87 9.49
C ARG A 228 -3.34 -16.66 8.57
N ALA A 229 -4.58 -16.22 8.40
CA ALA A 229 -5.55 -16.91 7.54
C ALA A 229 -5.05 -17.02 6.08
N VAL A 230 -4.48 -15.94 5.54
CA VAL A 230 -3.91 -15.97 4.18
C VAL A 230 -2.68 -16.88 4.11
N PHE A 231 -1.78 -16.81 5.09
CA PHE A 231 -0.61 -17.69 5.14
C PHE A 231 -0.99 -19.16 5.22
N ASP A 232 -1.92 -19.52 6.10
CA ASP A 232 -2.39 -20.90 6.26
C ASP A 232 -3.06 -21.41 4.96
N ALA A 233 -3.84 -20.56 4.29
CA ALA A 233 -4.49 -20.89 3.02
C ALA A 233 -3.47 -21.11 1.89
N VAL A 234 -2.44 -20.26 1.81
CA VAL A 234 -1.37 -20.40 0.81
C VAL A 234 -0.53 -21.65 1.09
N ASP A 235 -0.21 -21.94 2.35
CA ASP A 235 0.56 -23.12 2.73
C ASP A 235 -0.22 -24.41 2.42
N ALA A 236 -1.53 -24.44 2.69
CA ALA A 236 -2.40 -25.55 2.33
C ALA A 236 -2.48 -25.74 0.80
N PHE A 237 -2.70 -24.66 0.04
CA PHE A 237 -2.72 -24.70 -1.42
C PHE A 237 -1.42 -25.28 -2.00
N ARG A 238 -0.26 -24.90 -1.46
CA ARG A 238 1.04 -25.44 -1.88
C ARG A 238 1.21 -26.90 -1.49
N ALA A 239 0.82 -27.29 -0.28
CA ALA A 239 0.94 -28.67 0.21
C ALA A 239 0.10 -29.67 -0.59
N GLU A 240 -1.04 -29.22 -1.12
CA GLU A 240 -1.94 -30.01 -1.97
C GLU A 240 -1.51 -30.07 -3.45
N GLY A 241 -0.37 -29.44 -3.80
CA GLY A 241 0.11 -29.39 -5.18
C GLY A 241 -0.70 -28.43 -6.06
N GLY A 242 -1.10 -27.28 -5.49
CA GLY A 242 -1.89 -26.26 -6.17
C GLY A 242 -1.38 -25.88 -7.57
N SER A 243 -2.32 -25.51 -8.44
CA SER A 243 -2.07 -25.23 -9.86
C SER A 243 -1.11 -24.06 -10.09
N ASP A 244 -0.46 -24.09 -11.26
CA ASP A 244 0.30 -22.95 -11.78
C ASP A 244 -0.59 -21.81 -12.30
N ASP A 245 -1.92 -22.04 -12.46
CA ASP A 245 -2.85 -20.98 -12.85
C ASP A 245 -2.95 -19.92 -11.74
N PRO A 246 -2.49 -18.68 -11.99
CA PRO A 246 -2.53 -17.61 -10.99
C PRO A 246 -3.95 -17.27 -10.51
N ARG A 247 -4.99 -17.61 -11.29
CA ARG A 247 -6.39 -17.40 -10.90
C ARG A 247 -6.82 -18.28 -9.74
N GLU A 248 -6.27 -19.50 -9.64
CA GLU A 248 -6.58 -20.38 -8.52
C GLU A 248 -6.01 -19.84 -7.22
N LEU A 249 -4.73 -19.44 -7.23
CA LEU A 249 -4.10 -18.80 -6.09
C LEU A 249 -4.82 -17.51 -5.71
N ALA A 250 -5.20 -16.67 -6.67
CA ALA A 250 -5.95 -15.44 -6.40
C ALA A 250 -7.29 -15.71 -5.70
N ARG A 251 -8.02 -16.75 -6.13
CA ARG A 251 -9.28 -17.16 -5.47
C ARG A 251 -9.04 -17.66 -4.04
N VAL A 252 -7.98 -18.44 -3.81
CA VAL A 252 -7.61 -18.92 -2.47
C VAL A 252 -7.29 -17.75 -1.54
N VAL A 253 -6.43 -16.83 -1.99
CA VAL A 253 -6.02 -15.66 -1.20
C VAL A 253 -7.21 -14.74 -0.93
N ARG A 254 -8.05 -14.47 -1.94
CA ARG A 254 -9.26 -13.65 -1.78
C ARG A 254 -10.24 -14.28 -0.78
N ALA A 255 -10.48 -15.58 -0.87
CA ALA A 255 -11.37 -16.28 0.06
C ALA A 255 -10.86 -16.21 1.50
N ALA A 256 -9.54 -16.31 1.70
CA ALA A 256 -8.92 -16.28 3.03
C ALA A 256 -9.02 -14.89 3.70
N VAL A 257 -8.88 -13.80 2.93
CA VAL A 257 -8.95 -12.42 3.47
C VAL A 257 -10.39 -11.91 3.63
N SER A 258 -11.34 -12.42 2.84
CA SER A 258 -12.74 -11.94 2.79
C SER A 258 -13.41 -11.72 4.16
N PRO A 259 -13.26 -12.58 5.19
CA PRO A 259 -13.87 -12.35 6.50
C PRO A 259 -13.40 -11.06 7.21
N PHE A 260 -12.21 -10.56 6.85
CA PHE A 260 -11.54 -9.41 7.45
C PHE A 260 -11.69 -8.12 6.63
N ASP A 261 -12.18 -8.26 5.40
CA ASP A 261 -12.50 -7.15 4.50
C ASP A 261 -13.86 -6.52 4.90
N THR A 262 -13.99 -5.22 4.63
CA THR A 262 -15.22 -4.44 4.84
C THR A 262 -15.71 -3.75 3.58
N VAL A 263 -14.89 -3.66 2.53
CA VAL A 263 -15.27 -3.04 1.26
C VAL A 263 -16.15 -4.01 0.46
N GLY A 264 -15.82 -5.30 0.49
CA GLY A 264 -16.59 -6.36 -0.17
C GLY A 264 -16.25 -6.50 -1.65
N ASP A 265 -16.90 -7.45 -2.32
CA ASP A 265 -16.52 -7.87 -3.68
C ASP A 265 -16.92 -6.85 -4.77
N ASP A 266 -17.92 -6.00 -4.51
CA ASP A 266 -18.27 -4.89 -5.40
C ASP A 266 -17.73 -3.57 -4.85
N TYR A 267 -16.55 -3.18 -5.33
CA TYR A 267 -15.86 -1.94 -4.95
C TYR A 267 -16.74 -0.68 -5.07
N ARG A 268 -17.73 -0.68 -5.98
CA ARG A 268 -18.60 0.47 -6.26
C ARG A 268 -19.90 0.46 -5.46
N SER A 269 -20.20 -0.66 -4.80
CA SER A 269 -21.36 -0.83 -3.93
C SER A 269 -20.92 -1.32 -2.55
N GLN A 270 -20.15 -0.47 -1.87
CA GLN A 270 -19.57 -0.77 -0.56
C GLN A 270 -20.64 -1.04 0.50
N ALA A 271 -20.34 -1.94 1.43
CA ALA A 271 -21.19 -2.21 2.57
C ALA A 271 -21.39 -0.95 3.44
N MET A 272 -22.52 -0.87 4.15
CA MET A 272 -22.83 0.28 5.02
C MET A 272 -21.83 0.47 6.17
N ASP A 273 -21.16 -0.61 6.57
CA ASP A 273 -20.13 -0.64 7.61
C ASP A 273 -18.70 -0.65 7.04
N ALA A 274 -18.55 -0.43 5.72
CA ALA A 274 -17.25 -0.31 5.08
C ALA A 274 -16.41 0.80 5.70
N ARG A 275 -15.11 0.52 5.90
CA ARG A 275 -14.11 1.52 6.33
C ARG A 275 -14.37 2.12 7.72
N LEU A 276 -15.27 1.51 8.51
CA LEU A 276 -15.41 1.79 9.93
C LEU A 276 -14.22 1.26 10.73
N PRO A 277 -13.85 1.88 11.85
CA PRO A 277 -12.85 1.33 12.76
C PRO A 277 -13.29 -0.03 13.29
N SER A 278 -12.34 -0.95 13.41
CA SER A 278 -12.59 -2.27 13.97
C SER A 278 -11.31 -2.87 14.53
N ARG A 279 -11.47 -3.80 15.49
CA ARG A 279 -10.40 -4.69 15.93
C ARG A 279 -10.46 -6.05 15.22
N THR A 280 -11.51 -6.35 14.47
CA THR A 280 -11.68 -7.65 13.81
C THR A 280 -11.40 -7.61 12.31
N LYS A 281 -11.06 -6.45 11.77
CA LYS A 281 -10.90 -6.21 10.33
C LYS A 281 -9.45 -5.86 9.97
N SER A 282 -9.14 -5.91 8.69
CA SER A 282 -7.83 -5.61 8.12
C SER A 282 -8.00 -4.78 6.85
N ILE A 283 -6.96 -4.03 6.51
CA ILE A 283 -6.73 -3.58 5.13
C ILE A 283 -6.41 -4.84 4.33
N GLU A 284 -7.13 -5.14 3.26
CA GLU A 284 -7.02 -6.43 2.56
C GLU A 284 -5.74 -6.53 1.73
N GLU A 285 -5.26 -5.39 1.22
CA GLU A 285 -4.13 -5.29 0.31
C GLU A 285 -2.85 -5.83 0.95
N LEU A 286 -2.66 -5.60 2.25
CA LEU A 286 -1.50 -6.08 3.00
C LEU A 286 -1.42 -7.61 3.10
N PRO A 287 -2.39 -8.33 3.71
CA PRO A 287 -2.35 -9.79 3.78
C PRO A 287 -2.39 -10.43 2.38
N VAL A 288 -3.10 -9.86 1.41
CA VAL A 288 -3.11 -10.34 0.02
C VAL A 288 -1.73 -10.26 -0.62
N ALA A 289 -1.06 -9.11 -0.54
CA ALA A 289 0.29 -8.92 -1.07
C ALA A 289 1.30 -9.87 -0.40
N LEU A 290 1.25 -10.00 0.92
CA LEU A 290 2.08 -10.96 1.66
C LEU A 290 1.80 -12.41 1.24
N GLY A 291 0.53 -12.76 1.00
CA GLY A 291 0.12 -14.06 0.49
C GLY A 291 0.75 -14.39 -0.87
N PHE A 292 0.77 -13.43 -1.80
CA PHE A 292 1.42 -13.62 -3.10
C PHE A 292 2.94 -13.77 -2.98
N VAL A 293 3.59 -13.00 -2.12
CA VAL A 293 5.04 -13.13 -1.84
C VAL A 293 5.35 -14.53 -1.30
N VAL A 294 4.56 -15.00 -0.31
CA VAL A 294 4.73 -16.34 0.28
C VAL A 294 4.49 -17.45 -0.74
N ALA A 295 3.47 -17.32 -1.57
CA ALA A 295 3.11 -18.32 -2.57
C ALA A 295 4.22 -18.55 -3.60
N ARG A 296 5.00 -17.50 -3.88
CA ARG A 296 6.10 -17.51 -4.84
C ARG A 296 7.49 -17.59 -4.22
N ASP A 297 7.59 -17.77 -2.90
CA ASP A 297 8.86 -17.76 -2.17
C ASP A 297 9.70 -16.48 -2.45
N GLY A 298 9.04 -15.35 -2.69
CA GLY A 298 9.68 -14.08 -3.04
C GLY A 298 10.20 -13.98 -4.48
N GLU A 299 9.95 -14.99 -5.33
CA GLU A 299 10.37 -14.99 -6.74
C GLU A 299 9.37 -14.20 -7.60
N CYS A 300 9.88 -13.27 -8.42
CA CYS A 300 9.06 -12.54 -9.40
C CYS A 300 8.97 -13.25 -10.76
N ASP A 301 9.91 -14.14 -11.08
CA ASP A 301 10.03 -14.83 -12.36
C ASP A 301 10.01 -16.36 -12.17
N ARG A 302 8.85 -16.99 -12.33
CA ARG A 302 8.80 -18.36 -12.86
C ARG A 302 8.30 -18.26 -14.29
N ARG A 303 9.21 -18.02 -15.22
CA ARG A 303 8.96 -18.51 -16.58
C ARG A 303 8.95 -20.04 -16.47
N PRO A 304 7.94 -20.75 -16.98
CA PRO A 304 8.05 -22.20 -17.10
C PRO A 304 9.35 -22.50 -17.86
N GLU A 305 10.18 -23.38 -17.30
CA GLU A 305 11.33 -23.92 -18.02
C GLU A 305 10.80 -24.48 -19.35
N VAL A 306 11.25 -23.89 -20.47
CA VAL A 306 11.02 -24.41 -21.82
C VAL A 306 12.11 -25.42 -22.14
#